data_AF-A0A966DEL3-F1
#
_entry.id   AF-A0A966DEL3-F1
#
_cell.length_a   1.000
_cell.length_b   1.000
_cell.length_c   1.000
_cell.angle_alpha   90.00
_cell.angle_beta   90.00
_cell.angle_gamma   90.00
#
_symmetry.space_group_name_H-M   'P 1'
#
loop_
_entity.id
_entity.type
_entity.pdbx_description
1 polymer ?
#
loop_
_entity_poly.entity_id
_entity_poly.type
_entity_poly.pdbx_seq_one_letter_code
_entity_poly.pdbx_strand_id
1 'polypeptide(L)'
;MSGVHKYPTISFRISPRERDQIEAKIVASGMQKKDYFVRSCIYNKVCVVGKKEVIYRLVEELQNMQVNIEDVVKQFEQQKVTLSAEGLEEMRNDCLDMLKAIQWMLDGAKYLWQGTDTTNNNEKSPNSGN
;
A
#
# COMPACT_ATOMS: atom_id res chain seq x y z
N MET A 1 -13.26 37.29 2.47
CA MET A 1 -12.99 35.86 2.75
C MET A 1 -11.51 35.62 2.51
N SER A 2 -10.72 35.39 3.56
CA SER A 2 -9.28 35.13 3.46
C SER A 2 -9.05 33.67 3.02
N GLY A 3 -9.31 33.38 1.74
CA GLY A 3 -9.11 32.07 1.11
C GLY A 3 -7.65 31.80 0.73
N VAL A 4 -6.70 32.29 1.53
CA VAL A 4 -5.27 32.06 1.26
C VAL A 4 -4.90 30.73 1.89
N HIS A 5 -4.87 29.68 1.07
CA HIS A 5 -4.30 28.41 1.46
C HIS A 5 -2.83 28.63 1.85
N LYS A 6 -2.44 28.10 3.01
CA LYS A 6 -1.09 28.31 3.59
C LYS A 6 0.03 27.75 2.69
N TYR A 7 -0.28 26.76 1.85
CA TYR A 7 0.67 26.07 0.97
C TYR A 7 0.06 25.84 -0.42
N PRO A 8 0.89 25.78 -1.48
CA PRO A 8 0.43 25.54 -2.84
C PRO A 8 -0.16 24.14 -3.03
N THR A 9 -1.16 24.02 -3.90
CA THR A 9 -1.80 22.76 -4.26
C THR A 9 -0.98 22.01 -5.31
N ILE A 10 -0.78 20.71 -5.11
CA ILE A 10 -0.19 19.80 -6.09
C ILE A 10 -1.32 18.98 -6.71
N SER A 11 -1.38 18.93 -8.04
CA SER A 11 -2.37 18.15 -8.78
C SER A 11 -1.71 17.25 -9.81
N PHE A 12 -2.26 16.04 -9.98
CA PHE A 12 -1.80 15.06 -10.94
C PHE A 12 -2.94 14.66 -11.87
N ARG A 13 -2.62 14.31 -13.11
CA ARG A 13 -3.57 13.70 -14.04
C ARG A 13 -3.33 12.21 -14.02
N ILE A 14 -4.39 11.45 -13.77
CA ILE A 14 -4.35 9.99 -13.70
C ILE A 14 -5.48 9.43 -14.55
N SER A 15 -5.22 8.30 -15.19
CA SER A 15 -6.21 7.49 -15.88
C SER A 15 -7.25 6.92 -14.89
N PRO A 16 -8.42 6.46 -15.38
CA PRO A 16 -9.40 5.79 -14.53
C PRO A 16 -8.80 4.60 -13.77
N ARG A 17 -8.03 3.73 -14.45
CA ARG A 17 -7.37 2.58 -13.83
C ARG A 17 -6.42 2.98 -12.69
N GLU A 18 -5.58 4.00 -12.91
CA GLU A 18 -4.67 4.50 -11.88
C GLU A 18 -5.42 5.07 -10.67
N ARG A 19 -6.59 5.69 -10.90
CA ARG A 19 -7.45 6.16 -9.81
C ARG A 19 -7.92 5.00 -8.96
N ASP A 20 -8.45 3.94 -9.57
CA ASP A 20 -9.00 2.79 -8.85
C ASP A 20 -7.93 2.10 -8.00
N GLN A 21 -6.71 1.96 -8.54
CA GLN A 21 -5.56 1.44 -7.80
C GLN A 21 -5.17 2.33 -6.61
N ILE A 22 -5.21 3.65 -6.77
CA ILE A 22 -4.89 4.59 -5.69
C ILE A 22 -5.97 4.55 -4.60
N GLU A 23 -7.26 4.50 -4.95
CA GLU A 23 -8.34 4.37 -3.96
C GLU A 23 -8.21 3.07 -3.17
N ALA A 24 -7.94 1.95 -3.84
CA ALA A 24 -7.74 0.66 -3.18
C ALA A 24 -6.60 0.73 -2.15
N LYS A 25 -5.47 1.35 -2.49
CA LYS A 25 -4.35 1.53 -1.56
C LYS A 25 -4.68 2.47 -0.39
N ILE A 26 -5.44 3.54 -0.63
CA ILE A 26 -5.90 4.44 0.44
C ILE A 26 -6.75 3.67 1.45
N VAL A 27 -7.75 2.93 0.96
CA VAL A 27 -8.63 2.11 1.80
C VAL A 27 -7.82 1.10 2.61
N ALA A 28 -6.93 0.36 1.96
CA ALA A 28 -6.15 -0.67 2.61
C ALA A 28 -5.19 -0.09 3.68
N SER A 29 -4.64 1.11 3.45
CA SER A 29 -3.74 1.77 4.40
C SER A 29 -4.43 2.24 5.69
N GLY A 30 -5.76 2.37 5.68
CA GLY A 30 -6.54 2.97 6.78
C GLY A 30 -6.27 4.47 7.00
N MET A 31 -5.52 5.13 6.10
CA MET A 31 -5.20 6.56 6.21
C MET A 31 -6.27 7.42 5.55
N GLN A 32 -6.40 8.67 6.02
CA GLN A 32 -7.13 9.68 5.26
C GLN A 32 -6.41 9.94 3.94
N LYS A 33 -7.17 10.10 2.85
CA LYS A 33 -6.67 10.33 1.49
C LYS A 33 -5.56 11.39 1.40
N LYS A 34 -5.73 12.53 2.08
CA LYS A 34 -4.71 13.60 2.12
C LYS A 34 -3.38 13.13 2.74
N ASP A 35 -3.45 12.34 3.81
CA ASP A 35 -2.28 11.87 4.55
C ASP A 35 -1.60 10.74 3.78
N TYR A 36 -2.39 9.89 3.11
CA TYR A 36 -1.89 8.89 2.19
C TYR A 36 -1.08 9.53 1.06
N PHE A 37 -1.61 10.57 0.39
CA PHE A 37 -0.89 11.23 -0.70
C PHE A 37 0.39 11.90 -0.21
N VAL A 38 0.32 12.68 0.88
CA VAL A 38 1.51 13.37 1.42
C VAL A 38 2.59 12.37 1.83
N ARG A 39 2.22 11.30 2.55
CA ARG A 39 3.19 10.28 3.01
C ARG A 39 3.73 9.44 1.86
N SER A 40 2.88 9.08 0.90
CA SER A 40 3.31 8.34 -0.29
C SER A 40 4.28 9.17 -1.14
N CYS A 41 4.03 10.48 -1.30
CA CYS A 41 4.91 11.38 -2.03
C CYS A 41 6.26 11.62 -1.34
N ILE A 42 6.28 11.74 -0.01
CA ILE A 42 7.52 12.02 0.73
C ILE A 42 8.38 10.76 0.90
N TYR A 43 7.76 9.63 1.26
CA TYR A 43 8.51 8.45 1.71
C TYR A 43 8.53 7.31 0.70
N ASN A 44 7.77 7.40 -0.39
CA ASN A 44 7.58 6.31 -1.35
C ASN A 44 7.16 4.96 -0.69
N LYS A 45 6.65 5.01 0.56
CA LYS A 45 6.34 3.85 1.40
C LYS A 45 5.14 4.12 2.31
N VAL A 46 4.28 3.12 2.46
CA VAL A 46 3.17 3.11 3.43
C VAL A 46 3.70 2.62 4.78
N CYS A 47 3.34 3.32 5.88
CA CYS A 47 3.73 2.97 7.24
C CYS A 47 2.53 2.49 8.07
N VAL A 48 2.66 1.33 8.72
CA VAL A 48 1.68 0.74 9.65
C VAL A 48 2.16 0.94 11.09
N VAL A 49 1.29 1.27 12.04
CA VAL A 49 1.65 1.62 13.43
C VAL A 49 0.99 0.65 14.43
N GLY A 50 1.75 0.07 15.39
CA GLY A 50 1.25 -0.92 16.38
C GLY A 50 2.19 -1.22 17.58
N LYS A 51 1.73 -2.04 18.56
CA LYS A 51 2.45 -2.43 19.81
C LYS A 51 3.32 -3.71 19.65
N LYS A 52 4.44 -3.80 20.38
CA LYS A 52 5.53 -4.81 20.22
C LYS A 52 5.10 -6.29 20.31
N GLU A 53 4.23 -6.66 21.25
CA GLU A 53 3.82 -8.07 21.43
C GLU A 53 2.81 -8.51 20.36
N VAL A 54 1.97 -7.57 19.92
CA VAL A 54 1.04 -7.78 18.80
C VAL A 54 1.81 -7.89 17.49
N ILE A 55 2.91 -7.13 17.35
CA ILE A 55 3.72 -7.09 16.13
C ILE A 55 4.24 -8.47 15.73
N TYR A 56 4.76 -9.31 16.63
CA TYR A 56 5.34 -10.60 16.22
C TYR A 56 4.31 -11.60 15.68
N ARG A 57 3.17 -11.74 16.37
CA ARG A 57 2.08 -12.60 15.87
C ARG A 57 1.43 -12.02 14.63
N LEU A 58 1.26 -10.69 14.59
CA LEU A 58 0.76 -9.99 13.41
C LEU A 58 1.71 -10.16 12.22
N VAL A 59 3.02 -10.12 12.44
CA VAL A 59 4.04 -10.32 11.41
C VAL A 59 3.94 -11.70 10.77
N GLU A 60 3.78 -12.75 11.57
CA GLU A 60 3.59 -14.12 11.06
C GLU A 60 2.31 -14.24 10.23
N GLU A 61 1.20 -13.68 10.72
CA GLU A 61 -0.06 -13.65 9.97
C GLU A 61 0.06 -12.83 8.67
N LEU A 62 0.78 -11.70 8.69
CA LEU A 62 1.02 -10.89 7.49
C LEU A 62 1.88 -11.62 6.46
N GLN A 63 2.87 -12.42 6.88
CA GLN A 63 3.65 -13.28 5.98
C GLN A 63 2.77 -14.34 5.32
N ASN A 64 1.92 -15.01 6.10
CA ASN A 64 0.97 -16.00 5.57
C ASN A 64 -0.02 -15.36 4.60
N MET A 65 -0.53 -14.17 4.93
CA MET A 65 -1.40 -13.40 4.02
C MET A 65 -0.67 -13.01 2.73
N GLN A 66 0.60 -12.61 2.78
CA GLN A 66 1.37 -12.27 1.59
C GLN A 66 1.45 -13.46 0.62
N VAL A 67 1.80 -14.64 1.12
CA VAL A 67 1.91 -15.87 0.32
C VAL A 67 0.53 -16.25 -0.27
N ASN A 68 -0.53 -16.21 0.54
CA ASN A 68 -1.87 -16.57 0.08
C ASN A 68 -2.38 -15.63 -1.02
N ILE A 69 -2.16 -14.31 -0.86
CA ILE A 69 -2.58 -13.31 -1.85
C ILE A 69 -1.81 -13.49 -3.15
N GLU A 70 -0.51 -13.76 -3.10
CA GLU A 70 0.30 -14.05 -4.28
C GLU A 70 -0.22 -15.24 -5.08
N ASP A 71 -0.64 -16.31 -4.40
CA ASP A 71 -1.19 -17.49 -5.05
C ASP A 71 -2.57 -17.22 -5.68
N VAL A 72 -3.44 -16.47 -4.99
CA VAL A 72 -4.76 -16.09 -5.54
C VAL A 72 -4.61 -15.18 -6.75
N VAL A 73 -3.67 -14.21 -6.72
CA VAL A 73 -3.37 -13.33 -7.88
C VAL A 73 -2.97 -14.17 -9.10
N LYS A 74 -2.07 -15.16 -8.92
CA LYS A 74 -1.63 -16.06 -10.01
C LYS A 74 -2.79 -16.87 -10.58
N GLN A 75 -3.67 -17.40 -9.72
CA GLN A 75 -4.86 -18.16 -10.17
C GLN A 75 -5.84 -17.28 -10.96
N PHE A 76 -6.05 -16.03 -10.51
CA PHE A 76 -6.88 -15.06 -11.22
C PHE A 76 -6.29 -14.66 -12.57
N GLU A 77 -4.96 -14.58 -12.69
CA GLU A 77 -4.26 -14.34 -13.95
C GLU A 77 -4.44 -15.48 -14.97
N GLN A 78 -4.66 -16.73 -14.53
CA GLN A 78 -4.75 -17.92 -15.39
C GLN A 78 -6.16 -18.23 -15.95
N GLN A 79 -7.19 -17.55 -15.44
CA GLN A 79 -8.59 -17.52 -15.88
C GLN A 79 -9.20 -18.78 -16.54
N LYS A 80 -10.10 -19.45 -15.79
CA LYS A 80 -11.05 -20.43 -16.33
C LYS A 80 -12.40 -20.36 -15.60
N VAL A 81 -13.18 -19.29 -15.81
CA VAL A 81 -14.57 -19.21 -15.29
C VAL A 81 -15.49 -18.50 -16.30
N THR A 82 -16.68 -19.06 -16.51
CA THR A 82 -17.72 -18.66 -17.46
C THR A 82 -18.91 -17.99 -16.78
N LEU A 83 -19.02 -16.67 -16.94
CA LEU A 83 -20.24 -15.82 -16.81
C LEU A 83 -20.12 -14.70 -17.88
N SER A 84 -21.17 -13.88 -18.07
CA SER A 84 -21.20 -12.77 -19.05
C SER A 84 -19.88 -11.97 -19.08
N ALA A 85 -19.26 -11.86 -20.25
CA ALA A 85 -17.84 -11.52 -20.41
C ALA A 85 -17.45 -10.14 -19.86
N GLU A 86 -18.28 -9.11 -20.01
CA GLU A 86 -17.94 -7.73 -19.60
C GLU A 86 -17.99 -7.54 -18.08
N GLY A 87 -19.11 -7.87 -17.43
CA GLY A 87 -19.24 -7.69 -15.97
C GLY A 87 -18.34 -8.62 -15.16
N LEU A 88 -18.00 -9.80 -15.70
CA LEU A 88 -17.03 -10.70 -15.08
C LEU A 88 -15.60 -10.17 -15.21
N GLU A 89 -15.24 -9.57 -16.34
CA GLU A 89 -13.93 -8.94 -16.53
C GLU A 89 -13.76 -7.73 -15.62
N GLU A 90 -14.75 -6.85 -15.49
CA GLU A 90 -14.67 -5.71 -14.57
C GLU A 90 -14.48 -6.17 -13.12
N MET A 91 -15.34 -7.07 -12.63
CA MET A 91 -15.22 -7.60 -11.27
C MET A 91 -13.89 -8.33 -11.02
N ARG A 92 -13.40 -9.08 -12.02
CA ARG A 92 -12.08 -9.72 -11.98
C ARG A 92 -10.97 -8.68 -11.86
N ASN A 93 -11.03 -7.63 -12.67
CA ASN A 93 -10.05 -6.56 -12.70
C ASN A 93 -10.02 -5.79 -11.37
N ASP A 94 -11.18 -5.46 -10.81
CA ASP A 94 -11.31 -4.80 -9.51
C ASP A 94 -10.71 -5.65 -8.38
N CYS A 95 -11.02 -6.94 -8.37
CA CYS A 95 -10.48 -7.87 -7.38
C CYS A 95 -8.96 -8.01 -7.52
N LEU A 96 -8.46 -8.13 -8.76
CA LEU A 96 -7.03 -8.22 -9.05
C LEU A 96 -6.27 -6.95 -8.62
N ASP A 97 -6.82 -5.77 -8.89
CA ASP A 97 -6.21 -4.49 -8.50
C ASP A 97 -6.17 -4.34 -6.98
N MET A 98 -7.23 -4.77 -6.28
CA MET A 98 -7.27 -4.77 -4.82
C MET A 98 -6.22 -5.73 -4.22
N LEU A 99 -6.10 -6.94 -4.76
CA LEU A 99 -5.09 -7.90 -4.31
C LEU A 99 -3.66 -7.40 -4.57
N LYS A 100 -3.40 -6.80 -5.74
CA LYS A 100 -2.11 -6.17 -6.07
C LYS A 100 -1.80 -4.99 -5.15
N ALA A 101 -2.80 -4.19 -4.79
CA ALA A 101 -2.65 -3.11 -3.83
C ALA A 101 -2.25 -3.64 -2.43
N ILE A 102 -2.90 -4.71 -1.96
CA ILE A 102 -2.56 -5.34 -0.69
C ILE A 102 -1.16 -5.96 -0.73
N GLN A 103 -0.81 -6.68 -1.80
CA GLN A 103 0.54 -7.23 -1.98
C GLN A 103 1.61 -6.14 -1.92
N TRP A 104 1.39 -5.00 -2.60
CA TRP A 104 2.31 -3.86 -2.56
C TRP A 104 2.45 -3.27 -1.17
N MET A 105 1.36 -3.14 -0.41
CA MET A 105 1.45 -2.67 0.97
C MET A 105 2.20 -3.65 1.88
N LEU A 106 1.96 -4.96 1.72
CA LEU A 106 2.68 -5.99 2.48
C LEU A 106 4.18 -5.96 2.16
N ASP A 107 4.56 -5.81 0.89
CA ASP A 107 5.97 -5.64 0.51
C ASP A 107 6.58 -4.35 1.10
N GLY A 108 5.81 -3.25 1.13
CA GLY A 108 6.20 -2.01 1.80
C GLY A 108 6.40 -2.17 3.32
N ALA A 109 5.66 -3.10 3.96
CA ALA A 109 5.73 -3.41 5.37
C ALA A 109 6.77 -4.49 5.72
N LYS A 110 7.44 -5.08 4.72
CA LYS A 110 8.34 -6.22 4.86
C LYS A 110 9.51 -6.02 5.82
N TYR A 111 9.91 -4.77 6.03
CA TYR A 111 10.91 -4.39 7.03
C TYR A 111 10.53 -4.79 8.46
N LEU A 112 9.24 -5.02 8.74
CA LEU A 112 8.76 -5.49 10.04
C LEU A 112 9.19 -6.94 10.33
N TRP A 113 9.57 -7.72 9.31
CA TRP A 113 9.80 -9.16 9.46
C TRP A 113 10.98 -9.76 8.70
N GLN A 114 11.55 -9.07 7.73
CA GLN A 114 12.72 -9.59 7.01
C GLN A 114 14.07 -9.37 7.69
N GLY A 115 14.10 -8.73 8.87
CA GLY A 115 15.35 -8.46 9.58
C GLY A 115 16.23 -7.45 8.83
N THR A 116 16.83 -6.52 9.55
CA THR A 116 17.90 -5.68 9.00
C THR A 116 19.22 -6.44 9.06
N ASP A 117 19.34 -7.54 8.31
CA ASP A 117 20.59 -8.31 8.24
C ASP A 117 21.62 -7.69 7.28
N THR A 118 21.67 -6.36 7.18
CA THR A 118 22.81 -5.69 6.54
C THR A 118 23.11 -4.35 7.20
N THR A 119 24.17 -4.39 8.03
CA THR A 119 25.17 -3.34 8.26
C THR A 119 24.77 -2.08 9.04
N ASN A 120 25.27 -2.03 10.28
CA ASN A 120 26.17 -0.96 10.74
C ASN A 120 26.75 -0.15 9.58
N ASN A 121 26.39 1.13 9.47
CA ASN A 121 27.33 2.26 9.39
C ASN A 121 26.55 3.57 9.21
N ASN A 122 26.57 4.39 10.26
CA ASN A 122 26.57 5.85 10.23
C ASN A 122 25.71 6.57 9.18
N GLU A 123 24.44 6.80 9.49
CA GLU A 123 23.83 8.09 9.16
C GLU A 123 23.23 8.69 10.43
N LYS A 124 23.99 9.64 10.97
CA LYS A 124 23.58 10.54 12.04
C LYS A 124 22.24 11.18 11.66
N SER A 125 21.24 11.04 12.52
CA SER A 125 20.10 11.95 12.55
C SER A 125 20.61 13.39 12.57
N PRO A 126 20.13 14.29 11.69
CA PRO A 126 20.37 15.70 11.88
C PRO A 126 19.63 16.13 13.15
N ASN A 127 20.46 16.49 14.12
CA ASN A 127 20.14 17.12 15.39
C ASN A 127 19.04 18.19 15.20
N SER A 128 17.87 18.01 15.83
CA SER A 128 16.90 19.10 15.98
C SER A 128 17.44 20.05 17.05
N GLY A 129 18.27 21.01 16.63
CA GLY A 129 18.71 22.11 17.47
C GLY A 129 17.80 23.33 17.27
N ASN A 130 17.24 23.78 18.41
CA ASN A 130 16.59 25.07 18.72
C ASN A 130 15.65 25.72 17.69
#